data_AF-A0A1W1XHN0-F1
#
_entry.id   AF-A0A1W1XHN0-F1
#
_cell.length_a   1.000
_cell.length_b   1.000
_cell.length_c   1.000
_cell.angle_alpha   90.00
_cell.angle_beta   90.00
_cell.angle_gamma   90.00
#
_symmetry.space_group_name_H-M   'P 1'
#
loop_
_entity.id
_entity.type
_entity.pdbx_description
1 polymer ?
#
loop_
_entity_poly.entity_id
_entity_poly.type
_entity_poly.pdbx_seq_one_letter_code
_entity_poly.pdbx_strand_id
1 'polypeptide(L)'
;MDKILSDNYRRDDISMNKRKWTNEEIKEYRETHGSFFYCNKEDSNFLVPKTYGIGWTINWANPISWLFILAVIGAIILKKIS
;
A
#
# COMPACT_ATOMS: atom_id res chain seq x y z
N MET A 1 20.57 0.72 -29.45
CA MET A 1 19.59 1.14 -28.42
C MET A 1 18.30 1.46 -29.17
N ASP A 2 17.33 0.56 -29.14
CA ASP A 2 16.07 0.69 -29.87
C ASP A 2 15.12 1.66 -29.16
N LYS A 3 14.33 2.37 -29.96
CA LYS A 3 13.33 3.33 -29.48
C LYS A 3 12.32 2.70 -28.52
N ILE A 4 12.00 1.40 -28.72
CA ILE A 4 11.06 0.64 -27.90
C ILE A 4 11.58 0.48 -26.47
N LEU A 5 12.86 0.13 -26.27
CA LEU A 5 13.46 0.11 -24.92
C LEU A 5 13.44 1.50 -24.26
N SER A 6 13.69 2.58 -25.02
CA SER A 6 13.63 3.95 -24.46
C SER A 6 12.21 4.40 -24.12
N ASP A 7 11.22 3.98 -24.92
CA ASP A 7 9.81 4.29 -24.70
C ASP A 7 9.24 3.45 -23.55
N ASN A 8 9.72 2.21 -23.35
CA ASN A 8 9.40 1.40 -22.17
C ASN A 8 10.01 2.00 -20.91
N TYR A 9 11.30 2.35 -20.93
CA TYR A 9 11.95 3.03 -19.81
C TYR A 9 11.25 4.36 -19.45
N ARG A 10 10.82 5.13 -20.47
CA ARG A 10 10.02 6.37 -20.32
C ARG A 10 8.56 6.12 -19.90
N ARG A 11 8.04 4.91 -19.98
CA ARG A 11 6.72 4.57 -19.42
C ARG A 11 6.83 4.15 -17.96
N ASP A 12 7.90 3.45 -17.63
CA ASP A 12 8.19 2.99 -16.28
C ASP A 12 8.52 4.17 -15.34
N ASP A 13 9.22 5.21 -15.83
CA ASP A 13 9.51 6.44 -15.06
C ASP A 13 8.28 7.36 -14.86
N ILE A 14 7.38 7.48 -15.86
CA ILE A 14 6.10 8.22 -15.74
C ILE A 14 5.13 7.49 -14.78
N SER A 15 5.29 6.17 -14.63
CA SER A 15 4.54 5.35 -13.65
C SER A 15 4.96 5.58 -12.18
N MET A 16 5.98 6.40 -11.91
CA MET A 16 6.47 6.68 -10.56
C MET A 16 5.54 7.56 -9.70
N ASN A 17 4.41 8.02 -10.22
CA ASN A 17 3.35 8.48 -9.32
C ASN A 17 2.78 7.24 -8.62
N LYS A 18 2.84 7.21 -7.28
CA LYS A 18 2.43 6.03 -6.48
C LYS A 18 1.07 5.55 -6.94
N ARG A 19 1.03 4.44 -7.68
CA ARG A 19 -0.20 3.87 -8.24
C ARG A 19 -0.75 2.82 -7.30
N LYS A 20 -2.04 2.51 -7.45
CA LYS A 20 -2.64 1.39 -6.73
C LYS A 20 -2.17 0.10 -7.37
N TRP A 21 -1.64 -0.80 -6.55
CA TRP A 21 -1.26 -2.13 -6.98
C TRP A 21 -2.49 -3.04 -7.08
N THR A 22 -2.44 -4.03 -7.98
CA THR A 22 -3.48 -5.05 -8.10
C THR A 22 -3.32 -6.12 -7.01
N ASN A 23 -4.32 -7.00 -6.86
CA ASN A 23 -4.27 -8.07 -5.87
C ASN A 23 -3.14 -9.07 -6.18
N GLU A 24 -2.82 -9.27 -7.45
CA GLU A 24 -1.74 -10.13 -7.92
C GLU A 24 -0.38 -9.54 -7.53
N GLU A 25 -0.17 -8.25 -7.76
CA GLU A 25 1.06 -7.53 -7.39
C GLU A 25 1.24 -7.49 -5.86
N ILE A 26 0.15 -7.28 -5.12
CA ILE A 26 0.14 -7.34 -3.64
C ILE A 26 0.54 -8.74 -3.16
N LYS A 27 0.05 -9.80 -3.82
CA LYS A 27 0.37 -11.19 -3.48
C LYS A 27 1.84 -11.51 -3.77
N GLU A 28 2.33 -11.14 -4.95
CA GLU A 28 3.74 -11.30 -5.34
C GLU A 28 4.68 -10.56 -4.38
N TYR A 29 4.33 -9.33 -3.99
CA TYR A 29 5.10 -8.56 -3.01
C TYR A 29 5.23 -9.31 -1.68
N ARG A 30 4.14 -9.94 -1.20
CA ARG A 30 4.17 -10.70 0.06
C ARG A 30 4.99 -11.96 -0.02
N GLU A 31 4.91 -12.68 -1.13
CA GLU A 31 5.68 -13.90 -1.36
C GLU A 31 7.18 -13.60 -1.40
N THR A 32 7.58 -12.48 -2.00
CA THR A 32 8.98 -12.07 -2.15
C THR A 32 9.56 -11.40 -0.89
N HIS A 33 8.75 -10.65 -0.13
CA HIS A 33 9.21 -9.88 1.03
C HIS A 33 8.90 -10.53 2.39
N GLY A 34 8.22 -11.68 2.41
CA GLY A 34 8.07 -12.53 3.60
C GLY A 34 7.51 -11.84 4.84
N SER A 35 6.63 -10.84 4.67
CA SER A 35 6.21 -9.97 5.77
C SER A 35 4.82 -10.31 6.30
N PHE A 36 4.71 -10.43 7.64
CA PHE A 36 3.41 -10.57 8.33
C PHE A 36 2.54 -9.32 8.17
N PHE A 37 3.17 -8.14 8.06
CA PHE A 37 2.53 -6.87 7.76
C PHE A 37 2.83 -6.43 6.32
N TYR A 38 1.85 -5.81 5.66
CA TYR A 38 2.05 -5.26 4.32
C TYR A 38 2.59 -3.83 4.41
N CYS A 39 3.81 -3.59 3.93
CA CYS A 39 4.51 -2.31 4.03
C CYS A 39 5.21 -1.97 2.71
N ASN A 40 4.44 -1.57 1.70
CA ASN A 40 4.97 -1.27 0.37
C ASN A 40 4.86 0.24 0.06
N LYS A 41 6.00 0.93 -0.09
CA LYS A 41 6.05 2.38 -0.36
C LYS A 41 5.65 2.75 -1.79
N GLU A 42 5.72 1.80 -2.72
CA GLU A 42 5.41 1.96 -4.14
C GLU A 42 3.92 1.78 -4.42
N ASP A 43 3.22 1.10 -3.51
CA ASP A 43 1.78 0.90 -3.57
C ASP A 43 1.03 2.04 -2.85
N SER A 44 0.20 2.78 -3.58
CA SER A 44 -0.65 3.83 -3.00
C SER A 44 -1.96 3.33 -2.40
N ASN A 45 -2.24 2.03 -2.42
CA ASN A 45 -3.39 1.49 -1.71
C ASN A 45 -3.30 1.80 -0.21
N PHE A 46 -4.42 2.25 0.37
CA PHE A 46 -4.59 2.34 1.82
C PHE A 46 -5.00 0.98 2.37
N LEU A 47 -6.01 0.35 1.76
CA LEU A 47 -6.50 -1.00 2.10
C LEU A 47 -6.01 -2.01 1.08
N VAL A 48 -5.54 -3.16 1.57
CA VAL A 48 -5.13 -4.31 0.76
C VAL A 48 -5.74 -5.60 1.32
N PRO A 49 -5.97 -6.65 0.51
CA PRO A 49 -6.53 -7.90 1.02
C PRO A 49 -5.65 -8.52 2.11
N LYS A 50 -6.23 -9.20 3.11
CA LYS A 50 -5.45 -9.96 4.10
C LYS A 50 -4.70 -11.13 3.44
N THR A 51 -3.60 -11.57 4.06
CA THR A 51 -2.83 -12.73 3.56
C THR A 51 -3.62 -14.02 3.74
N TYR A 52 -4.41 -14.09 4.81
CA TYR A 52 -5.22 -15.26 5.16
C TYR A 52 -6.67 -14.85 5.43
N GLY A 53 -7.60 -15.64 4.93
CA GLY A 53 -9.04 -15.44 5.10
C GLY A 53 -9.61 -14.28 4.28
N ILE A 54 -10.86 -13.90 4.61
CA ILE A 54 -11.60 -12.84 3.94
C ILE A 54 -11.40 -11.52 4.69
N GLY A 55 -11.13 -10.44 3.96
CA GLY A 55 -11.10 -9.07 4.49
C GLY A 55 -9.87 -8.28 4.08
N TRP A 56 -9.72 -7.10 4.69
CA TRP A 56 -8.69 -6.12 4.33
C TRP A 56 -7.78 -5.83 5.53
N THR A 57 -6.57 -5.39 5.23
CA THR A 57 -5.60 -4.79 6.16
C THR A 57 -5.09 -3.48 5.55
N ILE A 58 -4.29 -2.73 6.30
CA ILE A 58 -3.72 -1.46 5.85
C ILE A 58 -2.31 -1.63 5.28
N ASN A 59 -1.94 -0.77 4.33
CA ASN A 59 -0.55 -0.60 3.94
C ASN A 59 0.18 0.31 4.92
N TRP A 60 1.09 -0.24 5.72
CA TRP A 60 1.82 0.49 6.77
C TRP A 60 2.79 1.56 6.22
N ALA A 61 3.12 1.48 4.94
CA ALA A 61 3.93 2.50 4.26
C ALA A 61 3.10 3.70 3.76
N ASN A 62 1.77 3.64 3.82
CA ASN A 62 0.88 4.69 3.36
C ASN A 62 0.61 5.72 4.49
N PRO A 63 0.88 7.03 4.30
CA PRO A 63 0.60 8.06 5.30
C PRO A 63 -0.87 8.11 5.76
N ILE A 64 -1.82 7.78 4.87
CA ILE A 64 -3.26 7.72 5.20
C ILE A 64 -3.52 6.67 6.28
N SER A 65 -2.75 5.57 6.30
CA SER A 65 -2.87 4.55 7.34
C SER A 65 -2.61 5.11 8.73
N TRP A 66 -1.58 5.94 8.88
CA TRP A 66 -1.26 6.55 10.16
C TRP A 66 -2.29 7.59 10.57
N LEU A 67 -2.82 8.37 9.61
CA LEU A 67 -3.93 9.29 9.89
C LEU A 67 -5.18 8.53 10.38
N PHE A 68 -5.49 7.40 9.76
CA PHE A 68 -6.60 6.54 10.18
C PHE A 68 -6.40 6.00 11.60
N ILE A 69 -5.20 5.50 11.93
CA ILE A 69 -4.87 5.02 13.28
C ILE A 69 -4.99 6.13 14.31
N LEU A 70 -4.44 7.33 14.01
CA LEU A 70 -4.56 8.49 14.89
C LEU A 70 -6.01 8.92 15.10
N ALA A 71 -6.84 8.88 14.06
CA ALA A 71 -8.27 9.20 14.16
C ALA A 71 -9.00 8.22 15.08
N VAL A 72 -8.74 6.91 14.94
CA VAL A 72 -9.33 5.87 15.80
C VAL A 72 -8.90 6.05 17.26
N ILE A 73 -7.60 6.24 17.51
CA ILE A 73 -7.08 6.47 18.87
C ILE A 73 -7.66 7.76 19.44
N GLY A 74 -7.70 8.83 18.67
CA GLY A 74 -8.26 10.12 19.06
C GLY A 74 -9.75 10.01 19.42
N ALA A 75 -10.54 9.26 18.67
CA ALA A 75 -11.95 9.02 18.98
C ALA A 75 -12.13 8.27 20.31
N ILE A 76 -11.29 7.26 20.58
CA ILE A 76 -11.31 6.51 21.85
C ILE A 76 -10.95 7.44 23.02
N ILE A 77 -9.92 8.26 22.86
CA ILE A 77 -9.49 9.22 23.90
C ILE A 77 -10.56 10.29 24.13
N LEU A 78 -11.11 10.87 23.07
CA LEU A 78 -12.18 11.87 23.16
C LEU A 78 -13.39 11.31 23.91
N LYS A 79 -13.85 10.11 23.55
CA LYS A 79 -14.93 9.41 24.25
C LYS A 79 -14.62 9.17 25.73
N LYS A 80 -13.35 8.96 26.08
CA LYS A 80 -12.93 8.74 27.48
C LYS A 80 -12.96 10.03 28.31
N ILE A 81 -12.79 11.18 27.67
CA ILE A 81 -12.70 12.50 28.33
C ILE A 81 -14.07 13.20 28.41
N SER A 82 -14.97 12.94 27.45
CA SER A 82 -16.37 13.40 27.48
C SER A 82 -17.20 12.63 28.51
#